data_AF-A0A0D0AXP8-F1
#
_entry.id   AF-A0A0D0AXP8-F1
#
_cell.length_a   1.000
_cell.length_b   1.000
_cell.length_c   1.000
_cell.angle_alpha   90.00
_cell.angle_beta   90.00
_cell.angle_gamma   90.00
#
_symmetry.space_group_name_H-M   'P 1'
#
loop_
_entity.id
_entity.type
_entity.pdbx_description
1 polymer ?
#
loop_
_entity_poly.entity_id
_entity_poly.type
_entity_poly.pdbx_seq_one_letter_code
_entity_poly.pdbx_strand_id
1 'polypeptide(L)'
;MVSLITPSHMHSPPVTRPFPPPSLSHVPHEYIVDQLRSLASHYWDRPQTADCTIIVPVPHHRPRPPHDSPLTSSDSSPEPSPRRKEPTIHAAPRIKLRLHMDYLSSHSTLLRGLFSGASPNDLIHATTTQPRHPPLHVPESRLPSLLPSPPSHPTLFLPVPDPSSIHLIFHWMYFGQTALMEDCLNRGVVHWEGIARNVEYLGLPTDIKVFLGRWYKNWLLPAHSRPAYTYDDDSDIELELDDDDNSEDDDDDDYSSVSSDDDDAIAEFERGRTRTIRPLARLCGKLQLCGA
;
A
#
# COMPACT_ATOMS: atom_id res chain seq x y z
N MET A 1 10.02 58.24 2.38
CA MET A 1 9.88 56.84 1.93
C MET A 1 10.31 55.94 3.08
N VAL A 2 9.35 55.40 3.83
CA VAL A 2 9.62 54.46 4.93
C VAL A 2 9.36 53.07 4.36
N SER A 3 10.43 52.31 4.11
CA SER A 3 10.34 50.92 3.66
C SER A 3 9.78 50.07 4.80
N LEU A 4 8.59 49.52 4.60
CA LEU A 4 8.00 48.50 5.47
C LEU A 4 8.78 47.20 5.27
N ILE A 5 9.59 46.84 6.26
CA ILE A 5 10.23 45.53 6.35
C ILE A 5 9.12 44.53 6.70
N THR A 6 8.73 43.70 5.73
CA THR A 6 7.85 42.56 5.96
C THR A 6 8.53 41.58 6.91
N PRO A 7 7.87 41.11 7.99
CA PRO A 7 8.47 40.15 8.90
C PRO A 7 8.69 38.84 8.15
N SER A 8 9.97 38.44 8.05
CA SER A 8 10.39 37.12 7.61
C SER A 8 9.68 36.08 8.49
N HIS A 9 8.72 35.36 7.92
CA HIS A 9 8.01 34.29 8.60
C HIS A 9 9.05 33.21 8.96
N MET A 10 9.55 33.24 10.19
CA MET A 10 10.42 32.21 10.73
C MET A 10 9.58 30.93 10.81
N HIS A 11 9.67 30.12 9.76
CA HIS A 11 9.11 28.77 9.78
C HIS A 11 9.99 27.97 10.72
N SER A 12 9.47 27.68 11.91
CA SER A 12 10.10 26.71 12.81
C SER A 12 10.33 25.42 12.02
N PRO A 13 11.53 24.81 12.08
CA PRO A 13 11.77 23.55 11.41
C PRO A 13 10.72 22.52 11.85
N PRO A 14 10.26 21.64 10.94
CA PRO A 14 9.32 20.59 11.29
C PRO A 14 9.89 19.75 12.44
N VAL A 15 9.08 19.49 13.45
CA VAL A 15 9.49 18.68 14.60
C VAL A 15 9.69 17.25 14.12
N THR A 16 10.95 16.82 14.09
CA THR A 16 11.30 15.43 13.80
C THR A 16 10.84 14.56 14.96
N ARG A 17 10.03 13.54 14.68
CA ARG A 17 9.60 12.56 15.70
C ARG A 17 10.15 11.18 15.31
N PRO A 18 11.30 10.78 15.85
CA PRO A 18 11.86 9.46 15.58
C PRO A 18 10.92 8.37 16.12
N PHE A 19 10.93 7.23 15.45
CA PHE A 19 10.20 6.04 15.88
C PHE A 19 11.17 4.84 16.03
N PRO A 20 11.13 4.08 17.15
CA PRO A 20 10.32 4.37 18.34
C PRO A 20 10.82 5.64 19.07
N PRO A 21 9.96 6.29 19.89
CA PRO A 21 10.41 7.36 20.77
C PRO A 21 11.59 6.91 21.65
N PRO A 22 12.53 7.79 22.02
CA PRO A 22 13.71 7.41 22.81
C PRO A 22 13.38 6.70 24.13
N SER A 23 12.23 7.00 24.74
CA SER A 23 11.76 6.32 25.96
C SER A 23 11.42 4.84 25.77
N LEU A 24 11.26 4.40 24.52
CA LEU A 24 10.93 3.02 24.14
C LEU A 24 12.08 2.33 23.40
N SER A 25 13.30 2.88 23.41
CA SER A 25 14.45 2.34 22.67
C SER A 25 14.85 0.92 23.06
N HIS A 26 14.51 0.49 24.28
CA HIS A 26 14.81 -0.85 24.80
C HIS A 26 13.63 -1.82 24.71
N VAL A 27 12.49 -1.35 24.19
CA VAL A 27 11.30 -2.17 24.05
C VAL A 27 11.33 -2.85 22.68
N PRO A 28 11.13 -4.18 22.59
CA PRO A 28 11.07 -4.88 21.32
C PRO A 28 10.05 -4.25 20.37
N HIS A 29 10.43 -4.06 19.11
CA HIS A 29 9.58 -3.41 18.10
C HIS A 29 8.22 -4.11 17.94
N GLU A 30 8.22 -5.43 17.95
CA GLU A 30 7.00 -6.26 17.84
C GLU A 30 6.03 -5.97 18.99
N TYR A 31 6.54 -5.85 20.22
CA TYR A 31 5.72 -5.51 21.37
C TYR A 31 5.07 -4.12 21.21
N ILE A 32 5.81 -3.12 20.71
CA ILE A 32 5.26 -1.78 20.44
C ILE A 32 4.12 -1.88 19.41
N VAL A 33 4.32 -2.63 18.33
CA VAL A 33 3.30 -2.85 17.29
C VAL A 33 2.06 -3.52 17.87
N ASP A 34 2.21 -4.53 18.71
CA ASP A 34 1.09 -5.24 19.33
C ASP A 34 0.31 -4.33 20.28
N GLN A 35 1.01 -3.51 21.07
CA GLN A 35 0.37 -2.51 21.92
C GLN A 35 -0.41 -1.48 21.08
N LEU A 36 0.18 -0.98 19.99
CA LEU A 36 -0.52 -0.09 19.06
C LEU A 36 -1.78 -0.76 18.50
N ARG A 37 -1.69 -1.99 18.00
CA ARG A 37 -2.84 -2.72 17.45
C ARG A 37 -3.95 -2.95 18.49
N SER A 38 -3.59 -3.20 19.75
CA SER A 38 -4.57 -3.35 20.84
C SER A 38 -5.39 -2.06 21.09
N LEU A 39 -4.81 -0.90 20.79
CA LEU A 39 -5.45 0.41 20.94
C LEU A 39 -6.16 0.89 19.66
N ALA A 40 -6.02 0.18 18.54
CA ALA A 40 -6.46 0.64 17.23
C ALA A 40 -7.93 1.08 17.18
N SER A 41 -8.82 0.34 17.84
CA SER A 41 -10.26 0.66 17.90
C SER A 41 -10.57 2.01 18.57
N HIS A 42 -9.68 2.49 19.44
CA HIS A 42 -9.83 3.79 20.11
C HIS A 42 -9.41 4.96 19.23
N TYR A 43 -8.54 4.74 18.25
CA TYR A 43 -7.92 5.79 17.43
C TYR A 43 -8.37 5.76 15.96
N TRP A 44 -8.80 4.60 15.45
CA TRP A 44 -9.33 4.48 14.10
C TRP A 44 -10.62 5.29 13.98
N ASP A 45 -10.78 5.99 12.85
CA ASP A 45 -11.91 6.89 12.58
C ASP A 45 -12.12 8.00 13.64
N ARG A 46 -11.08 8.32 14.42
CA ARG A 46 -11.04 9.47 15.34
C ARG A 46 -10.12 10.56 14.80
N PRO A 47 -10.55 11.36 13.81
CA PRO A 47 -9.71 12.41 13.26
C PRO A 47 -9.28 13.43 14.32
N GLN A 48 -10.04 13.60 15.40
CA GLN A 48 -9.74 14.56 16.48
C GLN A 48 -8.45 14.22 17.23
N THR A 49 -8.09 12.93 17.32
CA THR A 49 -6.86 12.48 18.01
C THR A 49 -5.68 12.35 17.07
N ALA A 50 -5.90 12.41 15.76
CA ALA A 50 -4.86 12.31 14.74
C ALA A 50 -3.82 13.42 14.89
N ASP A 51 -2.54 13.06 14.83
CA ASP A 51 -1.40 13.96 14.95
C ASP A 51 -0.67 14.18 13.60
N CYS A 52 -1.21 13.66 12.49
CA CYS A 52 -0.74 14.01 11.15
C CYS A 52 -1.86 14.02 10.10
N THR A 53 -1.54 14.55 8.92
CA THR A 53 -2.43 14.49 7.76
C THR A 53 -1.69 14.03 6.52
N ILE A 54 -2.23 13.02 5.84
CA ILE A 54 -1.72 12.51 4.58
C ILE A 54 -2.60 13.04 3.44
N ILE A 55 -1.97 13.60 2.41
CA ILE A 55 -2.61 14.05 1.18
C ILE A 55 -2.11 13.18 0.05
N VAL A 56 -2.99 12.33 -0.47
CA VAL A 56 -2.70 11.46 -1.62
C VAL A 56 -3.32 12.06 -2.88
N PRO A 57 -2.53 12.42 -3.90
CA PRO A 57 -3.06 12.86 -5.19
C PRO A 57 -3.74 11.71 -5.92
N VAL A 58 -4.92 11.96 -6.50
CA VAL A 58 -5.59 10.98 -7.37
C VAL A 58 -5.37 11.39 -8.82
N PRO A 59 -4.69 10.56 -9.65
CA PRO A 59 -4.57 10.82 -11.07
C PRO A 59 -5.96 10.96 -11.68
N HIS A 60 -6.23 12.08 -12.35
CA HIS A 60 -7.43 12.12 -13.15
C HIS A 60 -7.14 11.39 -14.44
N HIS A 61 -7.97 10.43 -14.77
CA HIS A 61 -8.22 10.15 -16.16
C HIS A 61 -8.91 11.38 -16.72
N ARG A 62 -8.16 12.33 -17.30
CA ARG A 62 -8.78 13.35 -18.14
C ARG A 62 -9.60 12.58 -19.17
N PRO A 63 -10.92 12.79 -19.26
CA PRO A 63 -11.68 12.26 -20.38
C PRO A 63 -10.96 12.77 -21.62
N ARG A 64 -10.49 11.84 -22.45
CA ARG A 64 -9.94 12.16 -23.77
C ARG A 64 -10.98 13.08 -24.43
N PRO A 65 -10.64 14.31 -24.81
CA PRO A 65 -11.59 15.15 -25.52
C PRO A 65 -12.07 14.34 -26.73
N PRO A 66 -13.38 14.29 -27.00
CA PRO A 66 -13.89 13.62 -28.18
C PRO A 66 -13.22 14.27 -29.40
N HIS A 67 -12.23 13.57 -29.96
CA HIS A 67 -11.75 13.82 -31.29
C HIS A 67 -12.89 13.43 -32.21
N ASP A 68 -13.69 14.41 -32.62
CA ASP A 68 -14.42 14.41 -33.89
C ASP A 68 -14.97 15.81 -34.14
N SER A 69 -14.20 16.62 -34.87
CA SER A 69 -14.73 17.62 -35.81
C SER A 69 -13.59 18.00 -36.76
N PRO A 70 -13.65 17.59 -38.04
CA PRO A 70 -12.65 17.96 -39.02
C PRO A 70 -12.82 19.43 -39.43
N LEU A 71 -11.70 20.14 -39.40
CA LEU A 71 -11.27 21.23 -40.29
C LEU A 71 -12.38 22.05 -40.98
N THR A 72 -12.64 23.25 -40.44
CA THR A 72 -12.93 24.42 -41.28
C THR A 72 -12.04 25.57 -40.83
N SER A 73 -11.06 25.85 -41.67
CA SER A 73 -10.19 27.02 -41.66
C SER A 73 -10.99 28.31 -41.70
N SER A 74 -10.61 29.29 -40.88
CA SER A 74 -10.70 30.72 -41.21
C SER A 74 -9.85 31.54 -40.24
N ASP A 75 -9.44 32.68 -40.76
CA ASP A 75 -8.19 33.41 -40.56
C ASP A 75 -8.31 34.56 -39.53
N SER A 76 -7.15 35.06 -39.12
CA SER A 76 -6.85 36.40 -38.57
C SER A 76 -7.28 36.77 -37.13
N SER A 77 -6.30 36.94 -36.21
CA SER A 77 -6.01 38.22 -35.50
C SER A 77 -4.82 38.09 -34.49
N PRO A 78 -3.99 39.13 -34.28
CA PRO A 78 -2.83 39.10 -33.38
C PRO A 78 -3.06 39.72 -31.98
N GLU A 79 -2.37 39.15 -30.97
CA GLU A 79 -2.08 39.66 -29.60
C GLU A 79 -3.23 39.75 -28.56
N PRO A 80 -2.95 39.72 -27.22
CA PRO A 80 -1.63 39.78 -26.55
C PRO A 80 -1.35 38.64 -25.53
N SER A 81 -0.05 38.47 -25.25
CA SER A 81 0.55 37.92 -24.01
C SER A 81 -0.21 36.82 -23.22
N PRO A 82 0.28 35.57 -23.20
CA PRO A 82 -0.15 34.62 -22.19
C PRO A 82 0.48 35.05 -20.86
N ARG A 83 -0.28 35.77 -20.03
CA ARG A 83 -0.04 35.78 -18.58
C ARG A 83 0.08 34.32 -18.18
N ARG A 84 1.30 33.94 -17.78
CA ARG A 84 1.67 32.64 -17.24
C ARG A 84 0.76 32.37 -16.04
N LYS A 85 -0.40 31.76 -16.29
CA LYS A 85 -1.32 31.29 -15.25
C LYS A 85 -0.53 30.21 -14.53
N GLU A 86 -0.09 30.56 -13.33
CA GLU A 86 0.41 29.63 -12.33
C GLU A 86 -0.48 28.38 -12.36
N PRO A 87 0.09 27.19 -12.61
CA PRO A 87 -0.71 25.99 -12.77
C PRO A 87 -1.50 25.82 -11.49
N THR A 88 -2.83 25.89 -11.60
CA THR A 88 -3.75 25.81 -10.48
C THR A 88 -3.72 24.38 -9.96
N ILE A 89 -2.71 24.06 -9.14
CA ILE A 89 -2.45 22.77 -8.49
C ILE A 89 -3.66 22.31 -7.63
N HIS A 90 -4.62 23.21 -7.40
CA HIS A 90 -5.83 23.03 -6.59
C HIS A 90 -6.99 22.29 -7.28
N ALA A 91 -6.98 22.05 -8.59
CA ALA A 91 -8.13 21.44 -9.26
C ALA A 91 -8.17 19.90 -9.18
N ALA A 92 -7.17 19.25 -8.57
CA ALA A 92 -7.05 17.80 -8.58
C ALA A 92 -7.72 17.10 -7.39
N PRO A 93 -8.55 16.05 -7.60
CA PRO A 93 -9.03 15.18 -6.55
C PRO A 93 -7.87 14.64 -5.73
N ARG A 94 -8.04 14.75 -4.42
CA ARG A 94 -7.06 14.33 -3.42
C ARG A 94 -7.80 13.59 -2.33
N ILE A 95 -7.20 12.51 -1.87
CA ILE A 95 -7.64 11.81 -0.67
C ILE A 95 -6.90 12.48 0.49
N LYS A 96 -7.65 13.00 1.48
CA LYS A 96 -7.10 13.61 2.69
C LYS A 96 -7.44 12.73 3.87
N LEU A 97 -6.41 12.26 4.58
CA LEU A 97 -6.55 11.31 5.69
C LEU A 97 -5.90 11.90 6.93
N ARG A 98 -6.62 11.91 8.05
CA ARG A 98 -6.11 12.28 9.37
C ARG A 98 -5.76 11.00 10.11
N LEU A 99 -4.48 10.78 10.37
CA LEU A 99 -3.92 9.52 10.87
C LEU A 99 -2.95 9.79 12.02
N HIS A 100 -2.42 8.71 12.60
CA HIS A 100 -1.53 8.78 13.76
C HIS A 100 -0.12 8.34 13.35
N MET A 101 0.87 9.19 13.61
CA MET A 101 2.26 9.02 13.18
C MET A 101 2.87 7.70 13.66
N ASP A 102 2.55 7.27 14.87
CA ASP A 102 3.14 6.06 15.47
C ASP A 102 2.70 4.79 14.73
N TYR A 103 1.44 4.68 14.30
CA TYR A 103 0.96 3.58 13.47
C TYR A 103 1.61 3.58 12.08
N LEU A 104 1.81 4.76 11.50
CA LEU A 104 2.44 4.85 10.19
C LEU A 104 3.94 4.51 10.25
N SER A 105 4.63 5.00 11.28
CA SER A 105 6.09 4.88 11.43
C SER A 105 6.54 3.51 11.94
N SER A 106 5.68 2.81 12.69
CA SER A 106 5.94 1.43 13.11
C SER A 106 5.95 0.47 11.91
N HIS A 107 5.12 0.74 10.90
CA HIS A 107 4.93 -0.17 9.78
C HIS A 107 5.60 0.25 8.48
N SER A 108 5.88 1.53 8.25
CA SER A 108 6.50 2.02 7.01
C SER A 108 7.87 2.62 7.25
N THR A 109 8.89 2.05 6.60
CA THR A 109 10.25 2.60 6.64
C THR A 109 10.31 3.97 5.97
N LEU A 110 9.58 4.17 4.87
CA LEU A 110 9.47 5.44 4.16
C LEU A 110 8.86 6.52 5.07
N LEU A 111 7.69 6.26 5.64
CA LEU A 111 6.99 7.24 6.48
C LEU A 111 7.78 7.54 7.76
N ARG A 112 8.38 6.53 8.37
CA ARG A 112 9.28 6.71 9.51
C ARG A 112 10.45 7.64 9.18
N GLY A 113 11.09 7.43 8.03
CA GLY A 113 12.18 8.31 7.55
C GLY A 113 11.71 9.75 7.35
N LEU A 114 10.58 9.93 6.67
CA LEU A 114 10.02 11.25 6.37
C LEU A 114 9.66 12.02 7.66
N PHE A 115 9.01 11.35 8.63
CA PHE A 115 8.67 11.96 9.91
C PHE A 115 9.88 12.19 10.83
N SER A 116 10.98 11.48 10.60
CA SER A 116 12.27 11.70 11.26
C SER A 116 13.10 12.81 10.59
N GLY A 117 12.61 13.40 9.50
CA GLY A 117 13.29 14.48 8.77
C GLY A 117 14.31 14.02 7.72
N ALA A 118 14.31 12.73 7.34
CA ALA A 118 15.15 12.25 6.26
C ALA A 118 14.67 12.81 4.90
N SER A 119 15.62 13.02 3.98
CA SER A 119 15.28 13.55 2.67
C SER A 119 14.51 12.50 1.83
N PRO A 120 13.46 12.89 1.09
CA PRO A 120 12.70 11.97 0.25
C PRO A 120 13.56 11.21 -0.78
N ASN A 121 14.57 11.89 -1.33
CA ASN A 121 15.45 11.32 -2.35
C ASN A 121 16.27 10.15 -1.77
N ASP A 122 16.83 10.30 -0.57
CA ASP A 122 17.65 9.25 0.05
C ASP A 122 16.82 7.99 0.34
N LEU A 123 15.56 8.17 0.76
CA LEU A 123 14.68 7.06 1.14
C LEU A 123 14.18 6.22 -0.05
N ILE A 124 13.88 6.87 -1.18
CA ILE A 124 13.39 6.18 -2.39
C ILE A 124 14.50 5.36 -3.04
N HIS A 125 15.74 5.86 -3.01
CA HIS A 125 16.89 5.14 -3.55
C HIS A 125 17.31 3.97 -2.65
N ALA A 126 17.15 4.08 -1.33
CA ALA A 126 17.45 3.00 -0.40
C ALA A 126 16.50 1.77 -0.56
N THR A 127 15.27 2.00 -1.00
CA THR A 127 14.27 0.92 -1.19
C THR A 127 14.36 0.24 -2.56
N THR A 128 14.95 0.91 -3.56
CA THR A 128 15.15 0.35 -4.91
C THR A 128 16.58 -0.19 -5.05
N THR A 129 16.83 -1.42 -4.60
CA THR A 129 18.12 -2.12 -4.70
C THR A 129 18.50 -2.57 -6.13
N GLN A 130 17.97 -1.95 -7.19
CA GLN A 130 18.39 -2.24 -8.57
C GLN A 130 19.28 -1.13 -9.17
N PRO A 131 20.57 -1.41 -9.41
CA PRO A 131 21.49 -0.45 -10.00
C PRO A 131 21.61 -0.69 -11.51
N ARG A 132 20.64 -0.27 -12.35
CA ARG A 132 20.79 -0.45 -13.83
C ARG A 132 20.32 0.65 -14.76
N HIS A 133 19.80 1.79 -14.31
CA HIS A 133 19.38 2.85 -15.24
C HIS A 133 19.83 4.26 -14.81
N PRO A 134 20.16 5.15 -15.77
CA PRO A 134 20.48 6.54 -15.49
C PRO A 134 19.32 7.22 -14.74
N PRO A 135 19.59 8.21 -13.87
CA PRO A 135 18.57 8.82 -13.03
C PRO A 135 17.49 9.45 -13.91
N LEU A 136 16.36 8.75 -14.03
CA LEU A 136 15.16 9.34 -14.60
C LEU A 136 14.75 10.44 -13.64
N HIS A 137 14.86 11.70 -14.11
CA HIS A 137 14.53 12.88 -13.34
C HIS A 137 13.02 12.88 -13.05
N VAL A 138 12.62 12.25 -11.96
CA VAL A 138 11.24 12.24 -11.49
C VAL A 138 10.89 13.69 -11.13
N PRO A 139 9.84 14.28 -11.75
CA PRO A 139 9.45 15.64 -11.41
C PRO A 139 9.16 15.75 -9.90
N GLU A 140 9.66 16.80 -9.23
CA GLU A 140 9.48 17.03 -7.79
C GLU A 140 8.01 16.90 -7.33
N SER A 141 7.06 17.24 -8.21
CA SER A 141 5.61 17.04 -8.02
C SER A 141 5.16 15.59 -7.73
N ARG A 142 6.05 14.61 -7.89
CA ARG A 142 5.80 13.18 -7.65
C ARG A 142 6.60 12.62 -6.48
N LEU A 143 7.36 13.45 -5.77
CA LEU A 143 8.10 13.01 -4.58
C LEU A 143 7.25 13.23 -3.33
N PRO A 144 7.34 12.32 -2.34
CA PRO A 144 6.73 12.55 -1.05
C PRO A 144 7.39 13.77 -0.41
N SER A 145 6.60 14.67 0.16
CA SER A 145 7.11 15.92 0.74
C SER A 145 6.27 16.37 1.92
N LEU A 146 6.93 16.91 2.94
CA LEU A 146 6.27 17.59 4.03
C LEU A 146 5.83 18.98 3.55
N LEU A 147 4.54 19.26 3.65
CA LEU A 147 3.98 20.56 3.33
C LEU A 147 4.12 21.51 4.52
N PRO A 148 4.11 22.84 4.30
CA PRO A 148 4.05 23.81 5.38
C PRO A 148 2.83 23.56 6.27
N SER A 149 3.06 23.20 7.53
CA SER A 149 2.01 22.87 8.51
C SER A 149 2.48 23.21 9.94
N PRO A 150 1.57 23.27 10.92
CA PRO A 150 1.95 23.45 12.32
C PRO A 150 2.94 22.37 12.77
N PRO A 151 3.90 22.69 13.66
CA PRO A 151 4.93 21.75 14.11
C PRO A 151 4.35 20.54 14.87
N SER A 152 3.16 20.68 15.46
CA SER A 152 2.46 19.61 16.17
C SER A 152 1.64 18.68 15.28
N HIS A 153 1.45 19.03 14.00
CA HIS A 153 0.56 18.30 13.09
C HIS A 153 1.10 18.33 11.65
N PRO A 154 2.15 17.54 11.34
CA PRO A 154 2.73 17.49 10.02
C PRO A 154 1.71 17.09 8.94
N THR A 155 1.73 17.79 7.81
CA THR A 155 0.97 17.44 6.62
C THR A 155 1.90 16.87 5.55
N LEU A 156 1.74 15.59 5.23
CA LEU A 156 2.55 14.90 4.24
C LEU A 156 1.80 14.80 2.90
N PHE A 157 2.41 15.31 1.83
CA PHE A 157 2.03 14.97 0.48
C PHE A 157 2.65 13.62 0.10
N LEU A 158 1.82 12.64 -0.22
CA LEU A 158 2.22 11.26 -0.45
C LEU A 158 1.66 10.75 -1.80
N PRO A 159 2.39 10.92 -2.91
CA PRO A 159 2.04 10.30 -4.18
C PRO A 159 2.29 8.80 -4.07
N VAL A 160 1.23 7.99 -4.12
CA VAL A 160 1.34 6.53 -4.07
C VAL A 160 1.05 5.92 -5.45
N PRO A 161 1.63 4.75 -5.78
CA PRO A 161 1.38 4.05 -7.03
C PRO A 161 -0.10 3.79 -7.36
N ASP A 162 -0.90 3.43 -6.36
CA ASP A 162 -2.35 3.22 -6.50
C ASP A 162 -3.14 3.88 -5.36
N PRO A 163 -3.68 5.09 -5.57
CA PRO A 163 -4.47 5.78 -4.55
C PRO A 163 -5.75 5.05 -4.14
N SER A 164 -6.28 4.15 -4.98
CA SER A 164 -7.55 3.47 -4.69
C SER A 164 -7.42 2.49 -3.53
N SER A 165 -6.26 1.86 -3.36
CA SER A 165 -6.01 0.84 -2.33
C SER A 165 -5.35 1.34 -1.05
N ILE A 166 -4.91 2.61 -1.00
CA ILE A 166 -4.09 3.13 0.12
C ILE A 166 -4.80 3.06 1.47
N HIS A 167 -6.13 3.23 1.49
CA HIS A 167 -6.92 3.17 2.72
C HIS A 167 -6.92 1.77 3.36
N LEU A 168 -6.86 0.70 2.55
CA LEU A 168 -6.78 -0.68 3.04
C LEU A 168 -5.43 -0.95 3.71
N ILE A 169 -4.37 -0.34 3.18
CA ILE A 169 -3.03 -0.45 3.74
C ILE A 169 -2.98 0.25 5.10
N PHE A 170 -3.52 1.46 5.20
CA PHE A 170 -3.58 2.15 6.50
C PHE A 170 -4.48 1.41 7.49
N HIS A 171 -5.61 0.86 7.06
CA HIS A 171 -6.43 0.00 7.92
C HIS A 171 -5.62 -1.20 8.43
N TRP A 172 -4.84 -1.86 7.57
CA TRP A 172 -3.96 -2.94 7.96
C TRP A 172 -2.87 -2.50 8.95
N MET A 173 -2.28 -1.32 8.80
CA MET A 173 -1.33 -0.78 9.78
C MET A 173 -1.96 -0.60 11.16
N TYR A 174 -3.25 -0.27 11.24
CA TYR A 174 -3.96 -0.13 12.50
C TYR A 174 -4.29 -1.48 13.14
N PHE A 175 -4.87 -2.40 12.38
CA PHE A 175 -5.47 -3.61 12.96
C PHE A 175 -4.63 -4.88 12.77
N GLY A 176 -3.65 -4.88 11.86
CA GLY A 176 -2.90 -6.07 11.46
C GLY A 176 -3.70 -7.12 10.68
N GLN A 177 -5.01 -6.89 10.50
CA GLN A 177 -5.94 -7.83 9.88
C GLN A 177 -6.01 -7.64 8.36
N THR A 178 -6.08 -8.75 7.62
CA THR A 178 -6.14 -8.76 6.14
C THR A 178 -7.53 -9.03 5.58
N ALA A 179 -8.52 -9.35 6.42
CA ALA A 179 -9.87 -9.74 5.99
C ALA A 179 -10.55 -8.69 5.11
N LEU A 180 -10.46 -7.40 5.47
CA LEU A 180 -11.02 -6.30 4.67
C LEU A 180 -10.33 -6.18 3.31
N MET A 181 -9.01 -6.36 3.29
CA MET A 181 -8.21 -6.29 2.07
C MET A 181 -8.57 -7.45 1.12
N GLU A 182 -8.73 -8.65 1.68
CA GLU A 182 -9.15 -9.85 0.96
C GLU A 182 -10.57 -9.70 0.38
N ASP A 183 -11.54 -9.19 1.14
CA ASP A 183 -12.89 -8.92 0.62
C ASP A 183 -12.85 -7.96 -0.57
N CYS A 184 -12.09 -6.86 -0.46
CA CYS A 184 -11.96 -5.88 -1.53
C CYS A 184 -11.29 -6.45 -2.78
N LEU A 185 -10.30 -7.34 -2.60
CA LEU A 185 -9.66 -8.05 -3.70
C LEU A 185 -10.63 -9.03 -4.38
N ASN A 186 -11.36 -9.83 -3.59
CA ASN A 186 -12.33 -10.80 -4.10
C ASN A 186 -13.48 -10.14 -4.87
N ARG A 187 -13.91 -8.95 -4.44
CA ARG A 187 -14.95 -8.16 -5.10
C ARG A 187 -14.45 -7.35 -6.31
N GLY A 188 -13.13 -7.30 -6.54
CA GLY A 188 -12.52 -6.51 -7.61
C GLY A 188 -12.64 -5.00 -7.40
N VAL A 189 -12.81 -4.54 -6.15
CA VAL A 189 -12.85 -3.11 -5.81
C VAL A 189 -11.46 -2.48 -5.94
N VAL A 190 -10.44 -3.27 -5.62
CA VAL A 190 -9.03 -2.91 -5.75
C VAL A 190 -8.29 -4.00 -6.51
N HIS A 191 -7.16 -3.64 -7.10
CA HIS A 191 -6.30 -4.58 -7.82
C HIS A 191 -5.14 -5.01 -6.95
N TRP A 192 -4.83 -6.31 -6.96
CA TRP A 192 -3.69 -6.88 -6.23
C TRP A 192 -2.38 -6.14 -6.52
N GLU A 193 -2.12 -5.84 -7.80
CA GLU A 193 -0.91 -5.13 -8.24
C GLU A 193 -0.81 -3.73 -7.61
N GLY A 194 -1.93 -3.04 -7.46
CA GLY A 194 -1.99 -1.72 -6.82
C GLY A 194 -1.56 -1.78 -5.36
N ILE A 195 -2.05 -2.78 -4.61
CA ILE A 195 -1.65 -3.01 -3.22
C ILE A 195 -0.17 -3.37 -3.14
N ALA A 196 0.29 -4.31 -3.97
CA ALA A 196 1.67 -4.77 -3.98
C ALA A 196 2.66 -3.62 -4.24
N ARG A 197 2.39 -2.77 -5.25
CA ARG A 197 3.22 -1.60 -5.54
C ARG A 197 3.22 -0.59 -4.40
N ASN A 198 2.09 -0.37 -3.74
CA ASN A 198 2.03 0.52 -2.57
C ASN A 198 2.81 -0.07 -1.38
N VAL A 199 2.72 -1.37 -1.14
CA VAL A 199 3.45 -2.10 -0.09
C VAL A 199 4.96 -1.97 -0.28
N GLU A 200 5.43 -2.12 -1.51
CA GLU A 200 6.83 -1.91 -1.87
C GLU A 200 7.24 -0.44 -1.71
N TYR A 201 6.45 0.47 -2.27
CA TYR A 201 6.71 1.91 -2.23
C TYR A 201 6.82 2.45 -0.80
N LEU A 202 5.94 2.01 0.11
CA LEU A 202 5.96 2.42 1.51
C LEU A 202 7.02 1.67 2.33
N GLY A 203 7.69 0.66 1.76
CA GLY A 203 8.66 -0.17 2.48
C GLY A 203 8.02 -0.90 3.67
N LEU A 204 6.88 -1.56 3.43
CA LEU A 204 6.18 -2.29 4.48
C LEU A 204 6.84 -3.65 4.80
N PRO A 205 6.63 -4.17 6.02
CA PRO A 205 7.20 -5.44 6.47
C PRO A 205 6.74 -6.66 5.65
N THR A 206 7.38 -7.78 5.93
CA THR A 206 7.20 -9.04 5.17
C THR A 206 5.85 -9.70 5.41
N ASP A 207 5.20 -9.45 6.55
CA ASP A 207 3.89 -10.04 6.91
C ASP A 207 2.80 -9.74 5.88
N ILE A 208 2.62 -8.47 5.47
CA ILE A 208 1.67 -8.10 4.41
C ILE A 208 2.08 -8.66 3.05
N LYS A 209 3.38 -8.78 2.77
CA LYS A 209 3.89 -9.37 1.53
C LYS A 209 3.59 -10.86 1.44
N VAL A 210 3.75 -11.60 2.56
CA VAL A 210 3.40 -13.02 2.67
C VAL A 210 1.90 -13.21 2.41
N PHE A 211 1.04 -12.38 3.01
CA PHE A 211 -0.39 -12.38 2.71
C PHE A 211 -0.66 -12.19 1.21
N LEU A 212 -0.10 -11.14 0.59
CA LEU A 212 -0.30 -10.86 -0.83
C LEU A 212 0.20 -11.99 -1.73
N GLY A 213 1.33 -12.62 -1.38
CA GLY A 213 1.88 -13.77 -2.11
C GLY A 213 0.99 -15.01 -2.01
N ARG A 214 0.44 -15.31 -0.82
CA ARG A 214 -0.52 -16.40 -0.62
C ARG A 214 -1.79 -16.17 -1.41
N TRP A 215 -2.35 -14.96 -1.34
CA TRP A 215 -3.56 -14.58 -2.09
C TRP A 215 -3.34 -14.71 -3.60
N TYR A 216 -2.20 -14.22 -4.12
CA TYR A 216 -1.84 -14.32 -5.54
C TYR A 216 -1.79 -15.77 -6.03
N LYS A 217 -1.09 -16.65 -5.30
CA LYS A 217 -0.98 -18.08 -5.63
C LYS A 217 -2.36 -18.74 -5.66
N ASN A 218 -3.17 -18.51 -4.63
CA ASN A 218 -4.49 -19.15 -4.51
C ASN A 218 -5.48 -18.67 -5.59
N TRP A 219 -5.35 -17.42 -6.06
CA TRP A 219 -6.35 -16.82 -6.95
C TRP A 219 -5.97 -16.85 -8.45
N LEU A 220 -4.67 -16.78 -8.79
CA LEU A 220 -4.21 -16.91 -10.19
C LEU A 220 -3.85 -18.34 -10.61
N LEU A 221 -3.47 -19.23 -9.68
CA LEU A 221 -3.19 -20.63 -9.98
C LEU A 221 -4.32 -21.65 -9.67
N PRO A 222 -5.64 -21.34 -9.69
CA PRO A 222 -6.67 -22.37 -9.54
C PRO A 222 -6.68 -23.48 -10.59
N ALA A 223 -5.87 -23.38 -11.66
CA ALA A 223 -5.93 -24.27 -12.82
C ALA A 223 -4.72 -25.23 -12.97
N HIS A 224 -3.68 -25.15 -12.14
CA HIS A 224 -2.45 -25.94 -12.36
C HIS A 224 -2.00 -26.81 -11.17
N SER A 225 -2.72 -26.84 -10.04
CA SER A 225 -2.27 -27.59 -8.85
C SER A 225 -3.38 -28.26 -8.05
N ARG A 226 -4.46 -28.67 -8.70
CA ARG A 226 -5.20 -29.85 -8.24
C ARG A 226 -4.95 -30.95 -9.26
N PRO A 227 -4.00 -31.87 -9.04
CA PRO A 227 -4.05 -33.14 -9.74
C PRO A 227 -5.36 -33.81 -9.31
N ALA A 228 -6.36 -33.70 -10.16
CA ALA A 228 -7.56 -34.53 -10.12
C ALA A 228 -7.21 -35.85 -10.82
N TYR A 229 -6.50 -36.71 -10.10
CA TYR A 229 -6.29 -38.13 -10.40
C TYR A 229 -6.18 -38.76 -9.00
N THR A 230 -7.05 -39.59 -8.41
CA THR A 230 -8.13 -40.49 -8.86
C THR A 230 -7.79 -41.38 -10.04
N TYR A 231 -6.67 -42.10 -9.91
CA TYR A 231 -6.40 -43.47 -10.38
C TYR A 231 -5.33 -43.96 -9.40
N ASP A 232 -5.59 -44.83 -8.42
CA ASP A 232 -5.72 -46.30 -8.56
C ASP A 232 -5.03 -46.81 -9.83
N ASP A 233 -3.70 -46.81 -9.81
CA ASP A 233 -2.90 -47.62 -10.73
C ASP A 233 -1.63 -48.06 -9.98
N ASP A 234 -1.72 -49.25 -9.39
CA ASP A 234 -0.57 -50.05 -8.95
C ASP A 234 0.37 -50.25 -10.14
N SER A 235 1.41 -49.41 -10.24
CA SER A 235 2.51 -49.65 -11.15
C SER A 235 3.83 -49.49 -10.41
N ASP A 236 4.34 -50.65 -10.01
CA ASP A 236 5.70 -50.87 -9.54
C ASP A 236 6.69 -50.27 -10.55
N ILE A 237 7.34 -49.18 -10.16
CA ILE A 237 8.57 -48.71 -10.79
C ILE A 237 9.68 -48.96 -9.79
N GLU A 238 10.36 -50.09 -9.97
CA GLU A 238 11.67 -50.37 -9.40
C GLU A 238 12.64 -49.30 -9.91
N LEU A 239 13.04 -48.38 -9.03
CA LEU A 239 14.26 -47.61 -9.22
C LEU A 239 15.36 -48.36 -8.46
N GLU A 240 16.10 -49.15 -9.23
CA GLU A 240 17.36 -49.76 -8.81
C GLU A 240 18.33 -48.69 -8.31
N LEU A 241 18.95 -49.05 -7.19
CA LEU A 241 19.93 -48.33 -6.40
C LEU A 241 21.23 -48.10 -7.19
N ASP A 242 21.92 -47.01 -6.90
CA ASP A 242 23.38 -47.09 -6.81
C ASP A 242 23.82 -46.45 -5.49
N ASP A 243 24.65 -47.23 -4.81
CA ASP A 243 25.08 -47.23 -3.42
C ASP A 243 26.24 -46.24 -3.17
N ASP A 244 26.65 -46.17 -1.90
CA ASP A 244 27.84 -45.52 -1.28
C ASP A 244 27.58 -44.16 -0.59
N ASP A 245 27.90 -43.91 0.68
CA ASP A 245 28.44 -44.72 1.79
C ASP A 245 28.40 -43.84 3.07
N ASN A 246 28.17 -44.47 4.21
CA ASN A 246 28.53 -44.13 5.61
C ASN A 246 28.29 -42.73 6.22
N SER A 247 27.43 -42.65 7.26
CA SER A 247 27.85 -42.94 8.66
C SER A 247 26.75 -42.58 9.69
N GLU A 248 26.40 -43.55 10.56
CA GLU A 248 26.34 -43.53 12.05
C GLU A 248 25.79 -42.26 12.75
N ASP A 249 24.97 -42.25 13.81
CA ASP A 249 24.25 -43.22 14.65
C ASP A 249 23.25 -42.37 15.51
N ASP A 250 22.46 -43.05 16.36
CA ASP A 250 21.70 -42.56 17.53
C ASP A 250 20.17 -42.42 17.41
N ASP A 251 19.51 -43.55 17.67
CA ASP A 251 18.64 -43.85 18.83
C ASP A 251 17.42 -42.95 19.18
N ASP A 252 16.25 -43.58 18.97
CA ASP A 252 15.18 -43.91 19.94
C ASP A 252 14.53 -42.85 20.85
N ASP A 253 13.27 -42.53 20.50
CA ASP A 253 12.13 -42.32 21.42
C ASP A 253 10.81 -42.31 20.61
N ASP A 254 10.08 -43.42 20.51
CA ASP A 254 9.10 -44.00 21.44
C ASP A 254 7.84 -43.14 21.74
N TYR A 255 6.71 -43.84 21.66
CA TYR A 255 5.32 -43.62 22.09
C TYR A 255 4.39 -42.58 21.41
N SER A 256 3.55 -43.13 20.52
CA SER A 256 2.07 -43.12 20.51
C SER A 256 1.29 -41.85 20.91
N SER A 257 0.46 -41.34 19.98
CA SER A 257 -0.85 -40.81 20.37
C SER A 257 -1.90 -40.83 19.24
N VAL A 258 -2.84 -41.76 19.42
CA VAL A 258 -4.29 -41.71 19.17
C VAL A 258 -4.84 -41.18 17.83
N SER A 259 -5.55 -42.10 17.17
CA SER A 259 -6.61 -41.86 16.21
C SER A 259 -7.71 -40.97 16.79
N SER A 260 -8.12 -39.96 16.03
CA SER A 260 -9.45 -39.37 16.14
C SER A 260 -10.08 -39.34 14.75
N ASP A 261 -10.96 -40.31 14.55
CA ASP A 261 -12.07 -40.24 13.61
C ASP A 261 -12.94 -39.04 13.99
N ASP A 262 -12.98 -38.03 13.13
CA ASP A 262 -14.07 -37.05 13.08
C ASP A 262 -14.47 -36.89 11.62
N ASP A 263 -15.50 -37.67 11.25
CA ASP A 263 -16.41 -37.41 10.16
C ASP A 263 -17.03 -36.02 10.35
N ASP A 264 -16.67 -35.06 9.50
CA ASP A 264 -17.48 -33.84 9.36
C ASP A 264 -17.70 -33.46 7.90
N ALA A 265 -18.98 -33.36 7.57
CA ALA A 265 -19.54 -33.23 6.25
C ALA A 265 -18.99 -31.99 5.51
N ILE A 266 -18.30 -32.23 4.39
CA ILE A 266 -17.91 -31.18 3.46
C ILE A 266 -19.17 -30.70 2.75
N ALA A 267 -19.77 -29.63 3.29
CA ALA A 267 -20.73 -28.82 2.57
C ALA A 267 -20.03 -28.25 1.33
N GLU A 268 -20.36 -28.86 0.20
CA GLU A 268 -20.00 -28.47 -1.15
C GLU A 268 -20.57 -27.08 -1.45
N PHE A 269 -19.88 -26.03 -1.02
CA PHE A 269 -20.13 -24.69 -1.50
C PHE A 269 -19.51 -24.56 -2.89
N GLU A 270 -20.33 -24.85 -3.91
CA GLU A 270 -20.11 -24.44 -5.29
C GLU A 270 -19.86 -22.92 -5.35
N ARG A 271 -18.59 -22.49 -5.23
CA ARG A 271 -18.17 -21.14 -5.59
C ARG A 271 -18.11 -21.03 -7.11
N GLY A 272 -19.31 -20.93 -7.68
CA GLY A 272 -19.58 -20.71 -9.09
C GLY A 272 -18.84 -19.50 -9.64
N ARG A 273 -17.87 -19.78 -10.49
CA ARG A 273 -17.15 -18.82 -11.32
C ARG A 273 -17.97 -18.57 -12.59
N THR A 274 -18.95 -17.67 -12.55
CA THR A 274 -19.48 -17.12 -13.80
C THR A 274 -18.53 -16.03 -14.30
N ARG A 275 -17.62 -16.42 -15.19
CA ARG A 275 -16.91 -15.50 -16.08
C ARG A 275 -17.92 -14.89 -17.06
N THR A 276 -18.75 -13.96 -16.60
CA THR A 276 -19.22 -12.91 -17.50
C THR A 276 -18.17 -11.81 -17.47
N ILE A 277 -17.46 -11.65 -18.58
CA ILE A 277 -16.68 -10.46 -18.88
C ILE A 277 -17.67 -9.30 -18.81
N ARG A 278 -17.77 -8.64 -17.65
CA ARG A 278 -18.69 -7.52 -17.48
C ARG A 278 -18.09 -6.30 -18.18
N PRO A 279 -18.85 -5.65 -19.08
CA PRO A 279 -18.44 -4.38 -19.67
C PRO A 279 -18.20 -3.35 -18.58
N LEU A 280 -17.14 -2.56 -18.74
CA LEU A 280 -16.81 -1.41 -17.89
C LEU A 280 -17.95 -0.38 -17.90
N ALA A 281 -18.95 -0.58 -17.04
CA ALA A 281 -19.96 0.42 -16.72
C ALA A 281 -19.58 1.11 -15.40
N ARG A 282 -19.28 2.39 -15.55
CA ARG A 282 -19.03 3.43 -14.54
C ARG A 282 -19.71 3.18 -13.18
N LEU A 283 -18.92 2.96 -12.14
CA LEU A 283 -19.32 3.26 -10.76
C LEU A 283 -18.83 4.66 -10.40
N CYS A 284 -19.63 5.63 -10.82
CA CYS A 284 -19.63 6.99 -10.31
C CYS A 284 -20.53 7.02 -9.06
N GLY A 285 -20.00 7.52 -7.95
CA GLY A 285 -20.81 8.11 -6.87
C GLY A 285 -21.11 7.21 -5.68
N LYS A 286 -20.26 7.31 -4.65
CA LYS A 286 -20.63 7.58 -3.23
C LYS A 286 -19.41 7.30 -2.34
N LEU A 287 -18.47 8.24 -2.32
CA LEU A 287 -17.72 8.53 -1.10
C LEU A 287 -18.24 9.89 -0.65
N GLN A 288 -19.06 9.83 0.39
CA GLN A 288 -19.78 10.96 0.95
C GLN A 288 -18.76 11.86 1.65
N LEU A 289 -18.50 13.02 1.04
CA LEU A 289 -17.86 14.17 1.68
C LEU A 289 -18.71 14.53 2.91
N CYS A 290 -18.22 14.28 4.12
CA CYS A 290 -18.71 15.00 5.29
C CYS A 290 -18.05 16.38 5.30
N GLY A 291 -18.85 17.39 4.96
CA GLY A 291 -18.55 18.80 5.17
C GLY A 291 -19.30 19.35 6.38
N ALA A 292 -18.74 20.46 6.90
CA ALA A 292 -19.07 21.22 8.12
C ALA A 292 -18.50 20.63 9.42
#